data_AF-A0A7V6C877-F1
#
_entry.id   AF-A0A7V6C877-F1
#
_cell.length_a   1.000
_cell.length_b   1.000
_cell.length_c   1.000
_cell.angle_alpha   90.00
_cell.angle_beta   90.00
_cell.angle_gamma   90.00
#
_symmetry.space_group_name_H-M   'P 1'
#
loop_
_entity.id
_entity.type
_entity.pdbx_description
1 polymer ?
#
loop_
_entity_poly.entity_id
_entity_poly.type
_entity_poly.pdbx_seq_one_letter_code
_entity_poly.pdbx_strand_id
1 'polypeptide(L)'
;MSLFDSLFGKKKASKEIRACEGALEKRPDDAVLLKKLGDLYLKANLLENAADTYVRLGDTYNDKGFYPKAIALYKQAIKIYPGWEKPHEKLAELYQVQGFNREAAAQYVKLSEILEKSGESDGATTYMQKAAELDPAHKTVHKKAQSFDVREAGMMDPLPKTSAQPEVRKTDFYDLNSELDKEIEDLNIDASAENLVDDTGVDSIFKVIEETASEEGKDDPLFLYNMGLAYRETGLLDEAIESFNKVITIGEKLFDAHIMLGITYREKRLFSESLEALKQGASLDEATPEMKIGILYEIAQTYKSLGDNQNALSIFREIQKEHKDFKDVEVEIVRLAGGG
;
A
#
# COMPACT_ATOMS: atom_id res chain seq x y z
N MET A 1 -0.17 9.34 39.88
CA MET A 1 1.10 8.63 39.63
C MET A 1 2.19 9.29 40.43
N SER A 2 3.03 8.52 41.13
CA SER A 2 4.07 9.06 42.00
C SER A 2 5.26 9.55 41.17
N LEU A 3 6.00 10.55 41.68
CA LEU A 3 7.23 11.08 41.05
C LEU A 3 8.27 9.97 40.79
N PHE A 4 8.20 8.89 41.58
CA PHE A 4 9.06 7.71 41.49
C PHE A 4 8.76 6.87 40.25
N ASP A 5 7.49 6.67 39.90
CA ASP A 5 7.08 5.92 38.70
C ASP A 5 7.45 6.68 37.42
N SER A 6 7.36 8.01 37.46
CA SER A 6 7.72 8.89 36.33
C SER A 6 9.23 8.86 36.03
N LEU A 7 10.08 8.86 37.06
CA LEU A 7 11.54 8.83 36.92
C LEU A 7 12.07 7.46 36.47
N PHE A 8 11.56 6.37 37.05
CA PHE A 8 11.96 5.01 36.66
C PHE A 8 11.40 4.63 35.29
N GLY A 9 10.17 5.04 34.96
CA GLY A 9 9.57 4.85 33.63
C GLY A 9 10.37 5.53 32.51
N LYS A 10 10.79 6.79 32.71
CA LYS A 10 11.63 7.51 31.73
C LYS A 10 13.01 6.86 31.54
N LYS A 11 13.64 6.40 32.63
CA LYS A 11 14.95 5.75 32.58
C LYS A 11 14.87 4.37 31.88
N LYS A 12 13.80 3.61 32.12
CA LYS A 12 13.54 2.33 31.44
C LYS A 12 13.24 2.53 29.95
N ALA A 13 12.36 3.47 29.60
CA ALA A 13 12.06 3.83 28.21
C ALA A 13 13.32 4.22 27.43
N SER A 14 14.22 5.01 28.03
CA SER A 14 15.49 5.39 27.39
C SER A 14 16.45 4.22 27.09
N LYS A 15 16.38 3.13 27.88
CA LYS A 15 17.21 1.94 27.65
C LYS A 15 16.61 1.07 26.54
N GLU A 16 15.30 0.92 26.52
CA GLU A 16 14.56 0.16 25.50
C GLU A 16 14.68 0.83 24.13
N ILE A 17 14.57 2.16 24.05
CA ILE A 17 14.81 2.94 22.83
C ILE A 17 16.19 2.62 22.27
N ARG A 18 17.26 2.77 23.07
CA ARG A 18 18.65 2.48 22.62
C ARG A 18 18.85 1.04 22.15
N ALA A 19 18.19 0.09 22.80
CA ALA A 19 18.26 -1.32 22.39
C ALA A 19 17.58 -1.55 21.03
N CYS A 20 16.42 -0.92 20.80
CA CYS A 20 15.74 -0.97 19.51
C CYS A 20 16.54 -0.25 18.42
N GLU A 21 17.11 0.93 18.69
CA GLU A 21 17.96 1.66 17.74
C GLU A 21 19.17 0.82 17.31
N GLY A 22 19.91 0.24 18.27
CA GLY A 22 21.05 -0.62 17.95
C GLY A 22 20.68 -1.92 17.23
N ALA A 23 19.44 -2.41 17.39
CA ALA A 23 18.93 -3.54 16.61
C ALA A 23 18.60 -3.13 15.16
N LEU A 24 18.05 -1.93 14.97
CA LEU A 24 17.73 -1.36 13.66
C LEU A 24 18.98 -0.95 12.87
N GLU A 25 20.11 -0.65 13.52
CA GLU A 25 21.39 -0.46 12.82
C GLU A 25 21.79 -1.68 11.98
N LYS A 26 21.40 -2.89 12.42
CA LYS A 26 21.67 -4.14 11.71
C LYS A 26 20.54 -4.58 10.78
N ARG A 27 19.32 -4.11 11.04
CA ARG A 27 18.09 -4.47 10.34
C ARG A 27 17.24 -3.21 10.13
N PRO A 28 17.61 -2.32 9.21
CA PRO A 28 17.04 -0.97 9.10
C PRO A 28 15.55 -0.95 8.74
N ASP A 29 15.07 -1.99 8.06
CA ASP A 29 13.71 -2.11 7.50
C ASP A 29 12.88 -3.18 8.24
N ASP A 30 13.31 -3.59 9.44
CA ASP A 30 12.56 -4.52 10.28
C ASP A 30 11.30 -3.84 10.82
N ALA A 31 10.16 -4.20 10.23
CA ALA A 31 8.88 -3.58 10.51
C ALA A 31 8.44 -3.71 11.98
N VAL A 32 8.80 -4.83 12.63
CA VAL A 32 8.46 -5.10 14.03
C VAL A 32 9.27 -4.17 14.94
N LEU A 33 10.57 -4.05 14.67
CA LEU A 33 11.44 -3.15 15.42
C LEU A 33 11.10 -1.67 15.20
N LEU A 34 10.77 -1.27 13.97
CA LEU A 34 10.34 0.08 13.64
C LEU A 34 9.05 0.43 14.39
N LYS A 35 8.03 -0.43 14.35
CA LYS A 35 6.77 -0.21 15.10
C LYS A 35 7.06 -0.05 16.60
N LYS A 36 7.83 -0.97 17.18
CA LYS A 36 8.19 -0.93 18.59
C LYS A 36 8.93 0.36 18.96
N LEU A 37 9.87 0.80 18.12
CA LEU A 37 10.62 2.03 18.35
C LEU A 37 9.70 3.26 18.26
N GLY A 38 8.79 3.33 17.29
CA GLY A 38 7.81 4.40 17.17
C GLY A 38 6.91 4.52 18.40
N ASP A 39 6.39 3.39 18.89
CA ASP A 39 5.56 3.33 20.10
C ASP A 39 6.33 3.77 21.36
N LEU A 40 7.62 3.40 21.46
CA LEU A 40 8.49 3.82 22.55
C LEU A 40 8.76 5.33 22.50
N TYR A 41 8.98 5.89 21.31
CA TYR A 41 9.14 7.33 21.13
C TYR A 41 7.88 8.10 21.50
N LEU A 42 6.69 7.61 21.13
CA LEU A 42 5.42 8.19 21.55
C LEU A 42 5.25 8.17 23.07
N LYS A 43 5.51 7.03 23.72
CA LYS A 43 5.45 6.91 25.19
C LYS A 43 6.44 7.84 25.89
N ALA A 44 7.57 8.11 25.26
CA ALA A 44 8.59 9.05 25.74
C ALA A 44 8.27 10.53 25.40
N ASN A 45 7.17 10.81 24.69
CA ASN A 45 6.79 12.14 24.19
C ASN A 45 7.84 12.78 23.26
N LEU A 46 8.55 11.96 22.50
CA LEU A 46 9.50 12.35 21.45
C LEU A 46 8.76 12.32 20.11
N LEU A 47 7.92 13.33 19.87
CA LEU A 47 6.91 13.30 18.80
C LEU A 47 7.52 13.27 17.39
N GLU A 48 8.58 14.04 17.14
CA GLU A 48 9.27 14.06 15.85
C GLU A 48 9.94 12.71 15.55
N ASN A 49 10.66 12.13 16.52
CA ASN A 49 11.27 10.81 16.38
C ASN A 49 10.23 9.70 16.16
N ALA A 50 9.10 9.78 16.86
CA ALA A 50 7.98 8.87 16.66
C ALA A 50 7.45 8.97 15.24
N ALA A 51 7.14 10.18 14.78
CA ALA A 51 6.64 10.43 13.44
C ALA A 51 7.62 9.92 12.38
N ASP A 52 8.93 10.18 12.52
CA ASP A 52 9.94 9.69 11.57
C ASP A 52 10.05 8.18 11.52
N THR A 53 9.93 7.53 12.68
CA THR A 53 9.92 6.08 12.73
C THR A 53 8.69 5.49 12.03
N TYR A 54 7.51 6.11 12.17
CA TYR A 54 6.31 5.68 11.43
C TYR A 54 6.41 5.98 9.92
N VAL A 55 7.10 7.04 9.51
CA VAL A 55 7.40 7.25 8.08
C VAL A 55 8.30 6.15 7.54
N ARG A 56 9.38 5.78 8.24
CA ARG A 56 10.25 4.67 7.82
C ARG A 56 9.50 3.34 7.74
N LEU A 57 8.60 3.10 8.68
CA LEU A 57 7.72 1.93 8.62
C LEU A 57 6.77 2.00 7.41
N GLY A 58 6.25 3.19 7.12
CA GLY A 58 5.44 3.45 5.92
C GLY A 58 6.22 3.19 4.63
N ASP A 59 7.47 3.67 4.54
CA ASP A 59 8.38 3.41 3.42
C ASP A 59 8.60 1.90 3.25
N THR A 60 8.83 1.16 4.34
CA THR A 60 8.98 -0.31 4.31
C THR A 60 7.75 -1.00 3.70
N TYR A 61 6.54 -0.54 4.03
CA TYR A 61 5.31 -1.09 3.45
C TYR A 61 5.09 -0.62 2.01
N ASN A 62 5.46 0.62 1.69
CA ASN A 62 5.38 1.15 0.33
C ASN A 62 6.26 0.38 -0.64
N ASP A 63 7.50 0.10 -0.26
CA ASP A 63 8.46 -0.65 -1.08
C ASP A 63 8.02 -2.10 -1.32
N LYS A 64 7.24 -2.65 -0.39
CA LYS A 64 6.59 -3.97 -0.52
C LYS A 64 5.27 -3.91 -1.30
N GLY A 65 4.82 -2.75 -1.77
CA GLY A 65 3.56 -2.57 -2.49
C GLY A 65 2.31 -2.52 -1.60
N PHE A 66 2.45 -2.51 -0.27
CA PHE A 66 1.34 -2.43 0.68
C PHE A 66 0.89 -0.97 0.90
N TYR A 67 0.42 -0.33 -0.18
CA TYR A 67 0.12 1.10 -0.21
C TYR A 67 -0.90 1.55 0.86
N PRO A 68 -1.99 0.81 1.17
CA PRO A 68 -2.93 1.24 2.21
C PRO A 68 -2.31 1.28 3.62
N LYS A 69 -1.41 0.33 3.94
CA LYS A 69 -0.65 0.35 5.21
C LYS A 69 0.32 1.53 5.24
N ALA A 70 1.03 1.80 4.15
CA ALA A 70 1.91 2.96 4.03
C ALA A 70 1.15 4.29 4.22
N ILE A 71 -0.01 4.46 3.55
CA ILE A 71 -0.89 5.63 3.70
C ILE A 71 -1.32 5.81 5.16
N ALA A 72 -1.75 4.74 5.84
CA ALA A 72 -2.18 4.80 7.23
C ALA A 72 -1.03 5.27 8.16
N LEU A 73 0.18 4.77 7.92
CA LEU A 73 1.37 5.13 8.70
C LEU A 73 1.82 6.56 8.46
N TYR A 74 1.78 7.05 7.21
CA TYR A 74 2.04 8.46 6.91
C TYR A 74 0.99 9.37 7.56
N LYS A 75 -0.31 9.02 7.48
CA LYS A 75 -1.38 9.75 8.18
C LYS A 75 -1.19 9.75 9.70
N GLN A 76 -0.74 8.63 10.27
CA GLN A 76 -0.42 8.55 11.70
C GLN A 76 0.75 9.48 12.06
N ALA A 77 1.82 9.49 11.26
CA ALA A 77 2.95 10.41 11.46
C ALA A 77 2.51 11.88 11.41
N ILE A 78 1.64 12.25 10.45
CA ILE A 78 1.03 13.60 10.38
C ILE A 78 0.23 13.92 11.65
N LYS A 79 -0.58 12.98 12.14
CA LYS A 79 -1.39 13.18 13.35
C LYS A 79 -0.53 13.41 14.59
N ILE A 80 0.61 12.72 14.69
CA ILE A 80 1.56 12.82 15.80
C ILE A 80 2.29 14.16 15.76
N TYR A 81 2.77 14.55 14.58
CA TYR A 81 3.54 15.78 14.40
C TYR A 81 3.12 16.54 13.13
N PRO A 82 2.00 17.32 13.20
CA PRO A 82 1.38 17.93 12.02
C PRO A 82 2.20 19.02 11.32
N GLY A 83 3.23 19.55 11.97
CA GLY A 83 4.12 20.57 11.41
C GLY A 83 5.31 19.98 10.65
N TRP A 84 5.37 18.67 10.48
CA TRP A 84 6.50 18.00 9.87
C TRP A 84 6.25 17.70 8.40
N GLU A 85 7.22 18.08 7.58
CA GLU A 85 7.10 18.09 6.12
C GLU A 85 7.11 16.69 5.51
N LYS A 86 8.03 15.84 5.97
CA LYS A 86 8.34 14.54 5.35
C LYS A 86 7.12 13.60 5.22
N PRO A 87 6.23 13.42 6.21
CA PRO A 87 5.03 12.61 6.05
C PRO A 87 4.07 13.13 4.98
N HIS A 88 3.93 14.46 4.85
CA HIS A 88 3.08 15.07 3.84
C HIS A 88 3.66 14.83 2.44
N GLU A 89 4.97 14.99 2.28
CA GLU A 89 5.66 14.68 1.02
C GLU A 89 5.49 13.21 0.63
N LYS A 90 5.80 12.28 1.53
CA LYS A 90 5.67 10.83 1.29
C LYS A 90 4.25 10.42 0.94
N LEU A 91 3.26 10.99 1.60
CA LEU A 91 1.86 10.73 1.31
C LEU A 91 1.44 11.33 -0.04
N ALA A 92 1.92 12.52 -0.39
CA ALA A 92 1.65 13.16 -1.69
C ALA A 92 2.25 12.37 -2.86
N GLU A 93 3.51 11.94 -2.72
CA GLU A 93 4.20 11.10 -3.72
C GLU A 93 3.48 9.78 -3.93
N LEU A 94 3.10 9.12 -2.83
CA LEU A 94 2.35 7.86 -2.91
C LEU A 94 0.98 8.08 -3.56
N TYR A 95 0.25 9.12 -3.19
CA TYR A 95 -1.02 9.44 -3.86
C TYR A 95 -0.85 9.72 -5.35
N GLN A 96 0.21 10.43 -5.74
CA GLN A 96 0.50 10.72 -7.15
C GLN A 96 0.84 9.46 -7.95
N VAL A 97 1.66 8.54 -7.40
CA VAL A 97 1.95 7.24 -8.02
C VAL A 97 0.67 6.41 -8.21
N GLN A 98 -0.26 6.52 -7.26
CA GLN A 98 -1.57 5.85 -7.33
C GLN A 98 -2.61 6.64 -8.14
N GLY A 99 -2.27 7.78 -8.75
CA GLY A 99 -3.21 8.57 -9.56
C GLY A 99 -4.22 9.42 -8.78
N PHE A 100 -4.14 9.44 -7.44
CA PHE A 100 -4.96 10.26 -6.55
C PHE A 100 -4.49 11.73 -6.56
N ASN A 101 -4.60 12.37 -7.72
CA ASN A 101 -4.00 13.68 -7.98
C ASN A 101 -4.60 14.79 -7.10
N ARG A 102 -5.89 14.71 -6.75
CA ARG A 102 -6.52 15.69 -5.85
C ARG A 102 -6.04 15.54 -4.41
N GLU A 103 -5.91 14.32 -3.93
CA GLU A 103 -5.39 14.01 -2.60
C GLU A 103 -3.91 14.36 -2.50
N ALA A 104 -3.12 14.07 -3.53
CA ALA A 104 -1.74 14.49 -3.67
C ALA A 104 -1.64 16.04 -3.64
N ALA A 105 -2.46 16.74 -4.44
CA ALA A 105 -2.52 18.19 -4.44
C ALA A 105 -2.86 18.75 -3.05
N ALA A 106 -3.81 18.15 -2.33
CA ALA A 106 -4.16 18.56 -0.96
C ALA A 106 -2.99 18.42 0.01
N GLN A 107 -2.19 17.34 -0.09
CA GLN A 107 -0.99 17.17 0.74
C GLN A 107 0.11 18.18 0.36
N TYR A 108 0.31 18.46 -0.92
CA TYR A 108 1.27 19.48 -1.36
C TYR A 108 0.86 20.90 -0.92
N VAL A 109 -0.43 21.22 -0.86
CA VAL A 109 -0.91 22.48 -0.25
C VAL A 109 -0.55 22.54 1.23
N LYS A 110 -0.75 21.45 1.97
CA LYS A 110 -0.39 21.40 3.41
C LYS A 110 1.11 21.56 3.62
N LEU A 111 1.92 20.88 2.81
CA LEU A 111 3.37 21.00 2.82
C LEU A 111 3.83 22.45 2.53
N SER A 112 3.23 23.09 1.53
CA SER A 112 3.47 24.50 1.22
C SER A 112 3.10 25.42 2.39
N GLU A 113 1.96 25.20 3.05
CA GLU A 113 1.55 25.98 4.24
C GLU A 113 2.50 25.80 5.44
N ILE A 114 3.11 24.62 5.59
CA ILE A 114 4.11 24.34 6.64
C ILE A 114 5.39 25.13 6.34
N LEU A 115 5.89 25.04 5.11
CA LEU A 115 7.08 25.76 4.65
C LEU A 115 6.92 27.30 4.70
N GLU A 116 5.73 27.79 4.35
CA GLU A 116 5.39 29.21 4.46
C GLU A 116 5.50 29.70 5.92
N LYS A 117 5.11 28.86 6.89
CA LYS A 117 5.23 29.19 8.32
C LYS A 117 6.66 29.08 8.85
N SER A 118 7.49 28.20 8.28
CA SER A 118 8.91 28.09 8.64
C SER A 118 9.78 29.18 7.99
N GLY A 119 9.24 29.92 7.00
CA GLY A 119 9.92 30.99 6.28
C GLY A 119 10.62 30.53 5.01
N GLU A 120 10.44 29.27 4.61
CA GLU A 120 11.00 28.67 3.41
C GLU A 120 10.12 28.95 2.18
N SER A 121 10.16 30.20 1.73
CA SER A 121 9.27 30.71 0.67
C SER A 121 9.43 29.96 -0.66
N ASP A 122 10.65 29.58 -1.04
CA ASP A 122 10.92 28.94 -2.34
C ASP A 122 10.35 27.52 -2.40
N GLY A 123 10.51 26.76 -1.30
CA GLY A 123 9.89 25.44 -1.14
C GLY A 123 8.37 25.53 -1.12
N ALA A 124 7.81 26.50 -0.39
CA ALA A 124 6.37 26.74 -0.36
C ALA A 124 5.80 27.03 -1.75
N THR A 125 6.47 27.85 -2.56
CA THR A 125 6.10 28.12 -3.96
C THR A 125 6.11 26.83 -4.79
N THR A 126 7.18 26.06 -4.70
CA THR A 126 7.37 24.82 -5.48
C THR A 126 6.22 23.82 -5.25
N TYR A 127 5.88 23.54 -3.99
CA TYR A 127 4.80 22.59 -3.71
C TYR A 127 3.41 23.16 -4.01
N MET A 128 3.20 24.48 -3.91
CA MET A 128 1.95 25.11 -4.34
C MET A 128 1.75 25.00 -5.87
N GLN A 129 2.83 25.14 -6.64
CA GLN A 129 2.80 24.92 -8.09
C GLN A 129 2.51 23.44 -8.43
N LYS A 130 3.19 22.48 -7.79
CA LYS A 130 2.89 21.05 -7.94
C LYS A 130 1.41 20.74 -7.64
N ALA A 131 0.85 21.33 -6.58
CA ALA A 131 -0.56 21.17 -6.25
C ALA A 131 -1.49 21.72 -7.35
N ALA A 132 -1.15 22.88 -7.92
CA ALA A 132 -1.93 23.51 -8.99
C ALA A 132 -1.87 22.73 -10.32
N GLU A 133 -0.75 22.05 -10.59
CA GLU A 133 -0.59 21.17 -11.77
C GLU A 133 -1.42 19.89 -11.64
N LEU A 134 -1.48 19.31 -10.44
CA LEU A 134 -2.19 18.06 -10.18
C LEU A 134 -3.71 18.25 -10.07
N ASP A 135 -4.18 19.41 -9.63
CA ASP A 135 -5.60 19.75 -9.64
C ASP A 135 -5.87 21.13 -10.31
N PRO A 136 -5.85 21.19 -11.67
CA PRO A 136 -6.09 22.42 -12.41
C PRO A 136 -7.49 23.02 -12.19
N ALA A 137 -8.45 22.21 -11.72
CA ALA A 137 -9.81 22.66 -11.45
C ALA A 137 -9.90 23.46 -10.13
N HIS A 138 -8.90 23.33 -9.24
CA HIS A 138 -8.87 23.99 -7.94
C HIS A 138 -8.49 25.47 -8.03
N LYS A 139 -9.48 26.31 -8.40
CA LYS A 139 -9.30 27.76 -8.66
C LYS A 139 -8.55 28.52 -7.57
N THR A 140 -8.71 28.17 -6.29
CA THR A 140 -8.01 28.85 -5.19
C THR A 140 -6.54 28.46 -5.08
N VAL A 141 -6.18 27.19 -5.32
CA VAL A 141 -4.79 26.71 -5.35
C VAL A 141 -4.08 27.35 -6.53
N HIS A 142 -4.72 27.37 -7.70
CA HIS A 142 -4.16 28.02 -8.89
C HIS A 142 -3.94 29.53 -8.71
N LYS A 143 -4.89 30.25 -8.09
CA LYS A 143 -4.71 31.67 -7.74
C LYS A 143 -3.58 31.88 -6.73
N LYS A 144 -3.46 30.99 -5.74
CA LYS A 144 -2.40 31.08 -4.72
C LYS A 144 -1.03 30.82 -5.36
N ALA A 145 -0.90 29.80 -6.22
CA ALA A 145 0.29 29.55 -7.04
C ALA A 145 0.70 30.78 -7.87
N GLN A 146 -0.24 31.38 -8.64
CA GLN A 146 0.04 32.60 -9.42
C GLN A 146 0.47 33.80 -8.56
N SER A 147 0.00 33.89 -7.31
CA SER A 147 0.44 34.96 -6.40
C SER A 147 1.88 34.80 -5.91
N PHE A 148 2.42 33.57 -5.93
CA PHE A 148 3.84 33.33 -5.68
C PHE A 148 4.70 33.76 -6.89
N ASP A 149 4.23 33.51 -8.12
CA ASP A 149 4.92 33.95 -9.35
C ASP A 149 5.09 35.49 -9.41
N VAL A 150 4.10 36.25 -8.93
CA VAL A 150 4.17 37.73 -8.86
C VAL A 150 5.18 38.21 -7.81
N ARG A 151 5.52 37.37 -6.83
CA ARG A 151 6.49 37.68 -5.76
C ARG A 151 7.94 37.45 -6.21
N GLU A 152 8.18 36.52 -7.15
CA GLU A 152 9.47 36.23 -7.77
C GLU A 152 9.76 37.04 -9.06
N ALA A 153 8.74 37.55 -9.75
CA ALA A 153 8.90 38.36 -10.98
C ALA A 153 9.66 39.71 -10.81
N GLY A 154 10.17 40.00 -9.60
CA GLY A 154 11.14 41.07 -9.35
C GLY A 154 12.59 40.69 -9.67
N MET A 155 12.94 39.42 -9.85
CA MET A 155 14.29 38.99 -10.23
C MET A 155 14.27 37.68 -11.05
N MET A 156 14.70 37.79 -12.32
CA MET A 156 15.22 36.73 -13.22
C MET A 156 14.27 35.92 -14.13
N ASP A 157 14.89 35.52 -15.27
CA ASP A 157 14.33 34.99 -16.51
C ASP A 157 13.76 33.55 -16.41
N PRO A 158 12.83 33.17 -17.32
CA PRO A 158 12.08 31.92 -17.22
C PRO A 158 12.92 30.66 -17.47
N LEU A 159 12.69 29.63 -16.65
CA LEU A 159 13.31 28.31 -16.77
C LEU A 159 12.75 27.50 -17.96
N PRO A 160 13.57 26.63 -18.58
CA PRO A 160 13.19 25.87 -19.75
C PRO A 160 12.30 24.67 -19.40
N LYS A 161 11.28 24.43 -20.24
CA LYS A 161 10.40 23.26 -20.16
C LYS A 161 11.15 22.01 -20.59
N THR A 162 11.17 20.98 -19.76
CA THR A 162 11.72 19.67 -20.14
C THR A 162 10.66 18.59 -19.96
N SER A 163 10.26 18.00 -21.09
CA SER A 163 9.40 16.84 -21.21
C SER A 163 10.24 15.56 -21.24
N ALA A 164 10.10 14.70 -20.23
CA ALA A 164 10.43 13.29 -20.34
C ALA A 164 9.75 12.51 -19.20
N GLN A 165 8.83 11.60 -19.54
CA GLN A 165 8.32 10.60 -18.60
C GLN A 165 9.41 9.54 -18.38
N PRO A 166 9.67 9.07 -17.14
CA PRO A 166 10.55 7.94 -16.91
C PRO A 166 9.84 6.62 -17.24
N GLU A 167 10.47 5.79 -18.06
CA GLU A 167 10.03 4.41 -18.35
C GLU A 167 10.16 3.54 -17.09
N VAL A 168 9.05 2.89 -16.71
CA VAL A 168 8.98 1.91 -15.62
C VAL A 168 9.61 0.60 -16.10
N ARG A 169 10.70 0.18 -15.44
CA ARG A 169 11.28 -1.15 -15.67
C ARG A 169 10.41 -2.21 -15.02
N LYS A 170 9.97 -3.19 -15.81
CA LYS A 170 9.43 -4.47 -15.32
C LYS A 170 10.56 -5.25 -14.64
N THR A 171 10.39 -5.61 -13.38
CA THR A 171 11.26 -6.59 -12.71
C THR A 171 10.43 -7.69 -12.10
N ASP A 172 10.95 -8.91 -12.23
CA ASP A 172 10.29 -10.18 -12.01
C ASP A 172 9.81 -10.40 -10.56
N PHE A 173 8.61 -10.97 -10.44
CA PHE A 173 7.93 -11.27 -9.19
C PHE A 173 8.70 -12.31 -8.35
N TYR A 174 9.12 -11.92 -7.15
CA TYR A 174 9.72 -12.79 -6.13
C TYR A 174 8.61 -13.32 -5.20
N ASP A 175 8.60 -14.64 -4.95
CA ASP A 175 7.61 -15.33 -4.13
C ASP A 175 7.81 -15.02 -2.63
N LEU A 176 7.07 -14.03 -2.13
CA LEU A 176 7.12 -13.50 -0.76
C LEU A 176 6.51 -14.43 0.32
N ASN A 177 5.98 -15.60 -0.07
CA ASN A 177 5.19 -16.45 0.82
C ASN A 177 6.03 -17.18 1.88
N SER A 178 7.32 -17.46 1.65
CA SER A 178 8.07 -18.36 2.57
C SER A 178 8.63 -17.69 3.83
N GLU A 179 8.66 -16.36 3.87
CA GLU A 179 9.22 -15.59 5.00
C GLU A 179 8.17 -15.12 6.00
N LEU A 180 6.91 -14.94 5.57
CA LEU A 180 5.82 -14.42 6.42
C LEU A 180 5.28 -15.47 7.43
N ASP A 181 5.22 -16.74 7.03
CA ASP A 181 4.68 -17.82 7.86
C ASP A 181 5.55 -18.16 9.08
N LYS A 182 6.86 -17.89 8.99
CA LYS A 182 7.81 -18.16 10.09
C LYS A 182 7.84 -17.07 11.17
N GLU A 183 7.47 -15.82 10.84
CA GLU A 183 7.48 -14.73 11.82
C GLU A 183 6.22 -14.71 12.70
N ILE A 184 5.11 -15.32 12.27
CA ILE A 184 3.87 -15.39 13.03
C ILE A 184 3.96 -16.41 14.18
N GLU A 185 4.71 -17.50 14.01
CA GLU A 185 4.91 -18.54 15.04
C GLU A 185 5.80 -18.07 16.22
N ASP A 186 6.69 -17.10 15.99
CA ASP A 186 7.61 -16.56 17.01
C ASP A 186 6.99 -15.43 17.87
N LEU A 187 5.76 -14.99 17.55
CA LEU A 187 5.03 -13.95 18.28
C LEU A 187 4.36 -14.52 19.54
N ASN A 188 5.17 -14.91 20.52
CA ASN A 188 4.71 -15.14 21.89
C ASN A 188 4.39 -13.79 22.56
N ILE A 189 3.20 -13.27 22.26
CA ILE A 189 2.66 -12.00 22.78
C ILE A 189 2.30 -12.19 24.25
N ASP A 190 3.13 -11.68 25.16
CA ASP A 190 2.80 -11.62 26.59
C ASP A 190 1.81 -10.47 26.85
N ALA A 191 0.60 -10.90 27.20
CA ALA A 191 -0.61 -10.12 27.43
C ALA A 191 -0.60 -9.44 28.81
N SER A 192 -0.01 -8.24 28.90
CA SER A 192 -0.16 -7.41 30.11
C SER A 192 -0.38 -5.91 29.87
N ALA A 193 -0.82 -5.54 28.66
CA ALA A 193 -1.46 -4.25 28.42
C ALA A 193 -2.89 -4.51 27.94
N GLU A 194 -3.79 -4.71 28.89
CA GLU A 194 -5.23 -4.72 28.64
C GLU A 194 -5.62 -3.43 27.88
N ASN A 195 -6.24 -3.62 26.71
CA ASN A 195 -6.89 -2.61 25.86
C ASN A 195 -6.02 -1.85 24.84
N LEU A 196 -5.45 -2.50 23.82
CA LEU A 196 -5.21 -1.86 22.51
C LEU A 196 -4.87 -2.77 21.32
N VAL A 197 -5.05 -4.08 21.42
CA VAL A 197 -5.13 -4.95 20.23
C VAL A 197 -6.38 -5.80 20.39
N ASP A 198 -7.50 -5.17 20.10
CA ASP A 198 -8.72 -5.89 19.78
C ASP A 198 -8.59 -6.38 18.32
N ASP A 199 -9.26 -7.48 18.02
CA ASP A 199 -9.34 -8.13 16.70
C ASP A 199 -9.97 -7.21 15.61
N THR A 200 -10.18 -5.94 15.94
CA THR A 200 -10.88 -4.86 15.21
C THR A 200 -9.94 -3.75 14.70
N GLY A 201 -8.63 -3.86 14.94
CA GLY A 201 -7.67 -2.78 14.63
C GLY A 201 -7.54 -2.47 13.13
N VAL A 202 -7.66 -3.49 12.28
CA VAL A 202 -7.56 -3.34 10.82
C VAL A 202 -8.83 -2.71 10.24
N ASP A 203 -10.01 -3.17 10.66
CA ASP A 203 -11.31 -2.61 10.27
C ASP A 203 -11.40 -1.12 10.58
N SER A 204 -10.86 -0.70 11.72
CA SER A 204 -10.83 0.72 12.11
C SER A 204 -10.00 1.58 11.16
N ILE A 205 -8.92 1.03 10.60
CA ILE A 205 -8.05 1.73 9.65
C ILE A 205 -8.75 1.83 8.30
N PHE A 206 -9.36 0.75 7.82
CA PHE A 206 -10.11 0.75 6.55
C PHE A 206 -11.30 1.69 6.61
N LYS A 207 -12.05 1.67 7.71
CA LYS A 207 -13.14 2.62 7.94
C LYS A 207 -12.67 4.07 7.91
N VAL A 208 -11.52 4.40 8.51
CA VAL A 208 -10.96 5.75 8.44
C VAL A 208 -10.52 6.11 7.01
N ILE A 209 -9.98 5.16 6.25
CA ILE A 209 -9.62 5.38 4.84
C ILE A 209 -10.89 5.65 4.01
N GLU A 210 -11.94 4.84 4.18
CA GLU A 210 -13.23 5.01 3.53
C GLU A 210 -13.92 6.34 3.94
N GLU A 211 -13.92 6.71 5.22
CA GLU A 211 -14.53 7.96 5.70
C GLU A 211 -13.78 9.22 5.23
N THR A 212 -12.47 9.11 5.02
CA THR A 212 -11.64 10.25 4.58
C THR A 212 -11.52 10.39 3.06
N ALA A 213 -11.88 9.34 2.31
CA ALA A 213 -11.97 9.42 0.85
C ALA A 213 -13.14 10.32 0.42
N SER A 214 -12.92 11.11 -0.62
CA SER A 214 -14.01 11.87 -1.25
C SER A 214 -15.02 10.90 -1.88
N GLU A 215 -16.30 11.28 -1.99
CA GLU A 215 -17.33 10.41 -2.61
C GLU A 215 -16.94 9.97 -4.03
N GLU A 216 -16.35 10.87 -4.83
CA GLU A 216 -15.80 10.52 -6.15
C GLU A 216 -14.59 9.56 -6.06
N GLY A 217 -13.76 9.68 -5.02
CA GLY A 217 -12.61 8.80 -4.80
C GLY A 217 -12.98 7.41 -4.25
N LYS A 218 -14.14 7.26 -3.60
CA LYS A 218 -14.64 5.95 -3.13
C LYS A 218 -15.09 5.06 -4.28
N ASP A 219 -15.57 5.67 -5.36
CA ASP A 219 -15.98 4.99 -6.58
C ASP A 219 -14.86 4.88 -7.61
N ASP A 220 -13.63 5.30 -7.27
CA ASP A 220 -12.47 5.12 -8.14
C ASP A 220 -12.10 3.61 -8.26
N PRO A 221 -12.05 3.04 -9.47
CA PRO A 221 -11.76 1.62 -9.66
C PRO A 221 -10.42 1.17 -9.09
N LEU A 222 -9.40 2.03 -9.10
CA LEU A 222 -8.08 1.70 -8.56
C LEU A 222 -8.10 1.75 -7.02
N PHE A 223 -8.79 2.72 -6.41
CA PHE A 223 -9.02 2.74 -4.97
C PHE A 223 -9.72 1.47 -4.49
N LEU A 224 -10.84 1.11 -5.11
CA LEU A 224 -11.61 -0.09 -4.77
C LEU A 224 -10.78 -1.36 -4.96
N TYR A 225 -9.99 -1.44 -6.05
CA TYR A 225 -9.09 -2.57 -6.28
C TYR A 225 -8.02 -2.69 -5.18
N ASN A 226 -7.40 -1.57 -4.81
CA ASN A 226 -6.40 -1.54 -3.75
C ASN A 226 -6.99 -1.86 -2.37
N MET A 227 -8.24 -1.46 -2.12
CA MET A 227 -8.95 -1.86 -0.90
C MET A 227 -9.24 -3.36 -0.89
N GLY A 228 -9.67 -3.92 -2.02
CA GLY A 228 -9.85 -5.36 -2.14
C GLY A 228 -8.57 -6.15 -1.85
N LEU A 229 -7.43 -5.69 -2.37
CA LEU A 229 -6.13 -6.29 -2.07
C LEU A 229 -5.83 -6.23 -0.57
N ALA A 230 -5.97 -5.05 0.05
CA ALA A 230 -5.64 -4.88 1.45
C ALA A 230 -6.55 -5.70 2.37
N TYR A 231 -7.86 -5.76 2.08
CA TYR A 231 -8.81 -6.61 2.79
C TYR A 231 -8.40 -8.09 2.69
N ARG A 232 -8.05 -8.58 1.49
CA ARG A 232 -7.63 -9.97 1.29
C ARG A 232 -6.40 -10.33 2.11
N GLU A 233 -5.35 -9.50 2.05
CA GLU A 233 -4.10 -9.72 2.79
C GLU A 233 -4.30 -9.70 4.31
N THR A 234 -5.37 -9.06 4.79
CA THR A 234 -5.73 -9.05 6.22
C THR A 234 -6.69 -10.16 6.61
N GLY A 235 -7.06 -11.04 5.67
CA GLY A 235 -8.01 -12.14 5.90
C GLY A 235 -9.49 -11.71 5.90
N LEU A 236 -9.78 -10.44 5.62
CA LEU A 236 -11.12 -9.88 5.45
C LEU A 236 -11.63 -10.20 4.04
N LEU A 237 -11.81 -11.50 3.80
CA LEU A 237 -12.04 -12.03 2.45
C LEU A 237 -13.42 -11.63 1.89
N ASP A 238 -14.41 -11.35 2.73
CA ASP A 238 -15.73 -10.89 2.31
C ASP A 238 -15.71 -9.45 1.79
N GLU A 239 -15.04 -8.56 2.52
CA GLU A 239 -14.83 -7.15 2.18
C GLU A 239 -13.96 -7.02 0.91
N ALA A 240 -12.99 -7.92 0.77
CA ALA A 240 -12.18 -8.04 -0.44
C ALA A 240 -13.04 -8.37 -1.66
N ILE A 241 -13.92 -9.37 -1.53
CA ILE A 241 -14.86 -9.77 -2.59
C ILE A 241 -15.80 -8.62 -2.95
N GLU A 242 -16.36 -7.92 -1.95
CA GLU A 242 -17.23 -6.76 -2.18
C GLU A 242 -16.49 -5.67 -2.97
N SER A 243 -15.26 -5.37 -2.59
CA SER A 243 -14.44 -4.35 -3.23
C SER A 243 -14.14 -4.70 -4.69
N PHE A 244 -13.73 -5.93 -4.99
CA PHE A 244 -13.47 -6.35 -6.36
C PHE A 244 -14.75 -6.41 -7.22
N ASN A 245 -15.90 -6.77 -6.65
CA ASN A 245 -17.18 -6.71 -7.36
C ASN A 245 -17.58 -5.28 -7.73
N LYS A 246 -17.28 -4.29 -6.88
CA LYS A 246 -17.49 -2.87 -7.21
C LYS A 246 -16.62 -2.43 -8.39
N VAL A 247 -15.35 -2.84 -8.42
CA VAL A 247 -14.45 -2.60 -9.57
C VAL A 247 -15.05 -3.16 -10.87
N ILE A 248 -15.55 -4.40 -10.82
CA ILE A 248 -16.19 -5.03 -11.98
C ILE A 248 -17.44 -4.28 -12.43
N THR A 249 -18.24 -3.79 -11.49
CA THR A 249 -19.45 -3.01 -11.78
C THR A 249 -19.13 -1.71 -12.50
N ILE A 250 -18.00 -1.07 -12.18
CA ILE A 250 -17.58 0.19 -12.82
C ILE A 250 -17.03 -0.03 -14.24
N GLY A 251 -16.43 -1.20 -14.51
CA GLY A 251 -16.01 -1.58 -15.86
C GLY A 251 -14.54 -1.28 -16.19
N GLU A 252 -13.76 -0.75 -15.25
CA GLU A 252 -12.31 -0.61 -15.39
C GLU A 252 -11.58 -1.71 -14.61
N LYS A 253 -10.35 -2.06 -15.02
CA LYS A 253 -9.54 -3.13 -14.39
C LYS A 253 -10.25 -4.50 -14.30
N LEU A 254 -11.20 -4.77 -15.19
CA LEU A 254 -12.02 -6.00 -15.19
C LEU A 254 -11.16 -7.26 -15.11
N PHE A 255 -10.09 -7.30 -15.90
CA PHE A 255 -9.19 -8.44 -15.95
C PHE A 255 -8.51 -8.72 -14.61
N ASP A 256 -7.91 -7.69 -14.00
CA ASP A 256 -7.24 -7.80 -12.70
C ASP A 256 -8.24 -8.16 -11.59
N ALA A 257 -9.42 -7.54 -11.59
CA ALA A 257 -10.46 -7.78 -10.59
C ALA A 257 -11.00 -9.21 -10.63
N HIS A 258 -11.22 -9.80 -11.81
CA HIS A 258 -11.63 -11.19 -11.95
C HIS A 258 -10.57 -12.18 -11.45
N ILE A 259 -9.28 -11.92 -11.70
CA ILE A 259 -8.18 -12.72 -11.13
C ILE A 259 -8.21 -12.65 -9.60
N MET A 260 -8.29 -11.44 -9.04
CA MET A 260 -8.26 -11.27 -7.59
C MET A 260 -9.48 -11.88 -6.91
N LEU A 261 -10.68 -11.81 -7.51
CA LEU A 261 -11.84 -12.57 -7.04
C LEU A 261 -11.60 -14.08 -7.06
N GLY A 262 -11.05 -14.59 -8.16
CA GLY A 262 -10.68 -15.99 -8.30
C GLY A 262 -9.77 -16.47 -7.17
N ILE A 263 -8.71 -15.72 -6.88
CA ILE A 263 -7.77 -16.00 -5.80
C ILE A 263 -8.47 -15.91 -4.43
N THR A 264 -9.23 -14.85 -4.18
CA THR A 264 -9.91 -14.61 -2.90
C THR A 264 -10.95 -15.71 -2.60
N TYR A 265 -11.75 -16.11 -3.59
CA TYR A 265 -12.67 -17.24 -3.45
C TYR A 265 -11.93 -18.57 -3.20
N ARG A 266 -10.78 -18.79 -3.86
CA ARG A 266 -9.94 -19.99 -3.64
C ARG A 266 -9.41 -20.04 -2.21
N GLU A 267 -8.98 -18.91 -1.64
CA GLU A 267 -8.56 -18.79 -0.24
C GLU A 267 -9.72 -19.08 0.72
N LYS A 268 -10.94 -18.63 0.40
CA LYS A 268 -12.18 -18.99 1.12
C LYS A 268 -12.62 -20.45 0.95
N ARG A 269 -11.92 -21.26 0.15
CA ARG A 269 -12.33 -22.63 -0.26
C ARG A 269 -13.63 -22.68 -1.07
N LEU A 270 -14.05 -21.57 -1.66
CA LEU A 270 -15.20 -21.45 -2.56
C LEU A 270 -14.74 -21.69 -4.01
N PHE A 271 -14.42 -22.95 -4.32
CA PHE A 271 -13.75 -23.30 -5.58
C PHE A 271 -14.63 -23.11 -6.82
N SER A 272 -15.95 -23.30 -6.71
CA SER A 272 -16.90 -23.07 -7.80
C SER A 272 -16.92 -21.61 -8.24
N GLU A 273 -17.04 -20.71 -7.28
CA GLU A 273 -17.09 -19.26 -7.45
C GLU A 273 -15.75 -18.73 -7.95
N SER A 274 -14.64 -19.29 -7.45
CA SER A 274 -13.30 -19.02 -7.96
C SER A 274 -13.20 -19.33 -9.45
N LEU A 275 -13.59 -20.54 -9.87
CA LEU A 275 -13.55 -20.96 -11.27
C LEU A 275 -14.50 -20.12 -12.15
N GLU A 276 -15.66 -19.74 -11.64
CA GLU A 276 -16.62 -18.90 -12.36
C GLU A 276 -16.05 -17.50 -12.60
N ALA A 277 -15.55 -16.84 -11.55
CA ALA A 277 -14.95 -15.51 -11.65
C ALA A 277 -13.77 -15.48 -12.63
N LEU A 278 -12.90 -16.50 -12.57
CA LEU A 278 -11.77 -16.62 -13.49
C LEU A 278 -12.22 -16.84 -14.94
N LYS A 279 -13.23 -17.69 -15.18
CA LYS A 279 -13.78 -17.92 -16.53
C LYS A 279 -14.42 -16.67 -17.13
N GLN A 280 -15.09 -15.87 -16.30
CA GLN A 280 -15.63 -14.58 -16.73
C GLN A 280 -14.50 -13.65 -17.18
N GLY A 281 -13.42 -13.52 -16.40
CA GLY A 281 -12.24 -12.76 -16.80
C GLY A 281 -11.58 -13.24 -18.10
N ALA A 282 -11.51 -14.56 -18.33
CA ALA A 282 -10.97 -15.13 -19.56
C ALA A 282 -11.86 -14.89 -20.79
N SER A 283 -13.14 -14.60 -20.57
CA SER A 283 -14.14 -14.37 -21.61
C SER A 283 -14.34 -12.89 -21.94
N LEU A 284 -13.58 -11.98 -21.31
CA LEU A 284 -13.57 -10.56 -21.66
C LEU A 284 -13.06 -10.36 -23.09
N ASP A 285 -13.73 -9.48 -23.83
CA ASP A 285 -13.42 -9.22 -25.24
C ASP A 285 -12.03 -8.59 -25.41
N GLU A 286 -11.60 -7.77 -24.46
CA GLU A 286 -10.28 -7.11 -24.45
C GLU A 286 -9.15 -8.02 -23.97
N ALA A 287 -9.44 -9.24 -23.50
CA ALA A 287 -8.43 -10.12 -22.96
C ALA A 287 -7.51 -10.67 -24.07
N THR A 288 -6.26 -10.20 -24.05
CA THR A 288 -5.18 -10.68 -24.91
C THR A 288 -4.84 -12.16 -24.61
N PRO A 289 -4.25 -12.90 -25.56
CA PRO A 289 -3.78 -14.26 -25.31
C PRO A 289 -2.86 -14.35 -24.08
N GLU A 290 -1.94 -13.39 -23.91
CA GLU A 290 -1.00 -13.34 -22.80
C GLU A 290 -1.71 -13.14 -21.45
N MET A 291 -2.71 -12.27 -21.42
CA MET A 291 -3.59 -12.09 -20.27
C MET A 291 -4.29 -13.41 -19.93
N LYS A 292 -4.93 -14.06 -20.91
CA LYS A 292 -5.66 -15.33 -20.71
C LYS A 292 -4.80 -16.43 -20.09
N ILE A 293 -3.50 -16.47 -20.37
CA ILE A 293 -2.56 -17.42 -19.76
C ILE A 293 -2.42 -17.20 -18.25
N GLY A 294 -2.41 -15.94 -17.79
CA GLY A 294 -2.43 -15.62 -16.35
C GLY A 294 -3.67 -16.17 -15.66
N ILE A 295 -4.84 -16.05 -16.29
CA ILE A 295 -6.10 -16.63 -15.75
C ILE A 295 -6.08 -18.16 -15.79
N LEU A 296 -5.63 -18.76 -16.90
CA LEU A 296 -5.52 -20.22 -17.01
C LEU A 296 -4.63 -20.79 -15.91
N TYR A 297 -3.54 -20.09 -15.58
CA TYR A 297 -2.68 -20.46 -14.46
C TYR A 297 -3.44 -20.45 -13.13
N GLU A 298 -4.20 -19.40 -12.82
CA GLU A 298 -5.00 -19.36 -11.59
C GLU A 298 -6.11 -20.44 -11.58
N ILE A 299 -6.73 -20.74 -12.74
CA ILE A 299 -7.70 -21.85 -12.86
C ILE A 299 -7.02 -23.18 -12.51
N ALA A 300 -5.81 -23.43 -13.02
CA ALA A 300 -5.05 -24.63 -12.69
C ALA A 300 -4.71 -24.70 -11.19
N GLN A 301 -4.34 -23.57 -10.57
CA GLN A 301 -4.12 -23.48 -9.12
C GLN A 301 -5.40 -23.74 -8.31
N THR A 302 -6.56 -23.30 -8.80
CA THR A 302 -7.87 -23.61 -8.20
C THR A 302 -8.18 -25.10 -8.28
N TYR A 303 -7.99 -25.74 -9.43
CA TYR A 303 -8.15 -27.20 -9.55
C TYR A 303 -7.19 -27.97 -8.64
N LYS A 304 -5.94 -27.53 -8.53
CA LYS A 304 -4.95 -28.10 -7.60
C LYS A 304 -5.42 -27.98 -6.15
N SER A 305 -5.93 -26.82 -5.76
CA SER A 305 -6.44 -26.56 -4.39
C SER A 305 -7.72 -27.34 -4.07
N LEU A 306 -8.52 -27.67 -5.09
CA LEU A 306 -9.69 -28.55 -5.04
C LEU A 306 -9.29 -30.04 -4.94
N GLY A 307 -8.04 -30.40 -5.28
CA GLY A 307 -7.56 -31.78 -5.36
C GLY A 307 -7.78 -32.46 -6.71
N ASP A 308 -8.27 -31.72 -7.71
CA ASP A 308 -8.46 -32.20 -9.07
C ASP A 308 -7.16 -32.05 -9.89
N ASN A 309 -6.21 -32.90 -9.55
CA ASN A 309 -4.87 -32.89 -10.16
C ASN A 309 -4.90 -33.18 -11.67
N GLN A 310 -5.92 -33.90 -12.15
CA GLN A 310 -6.05 -34.22 -13.58
C GLN A 310 -6.34 -32.97 -14.40
N ASN A 311 -7.34 -32.18 -13.98
CA ASN A 311 -7.68 -30.93 -14.67
C ASN A 311 -6.57 -29.88 -14.51
N ALA A 312 -5.98 -29.76 -13.32
CA ALA A 312 -4.83 -28.87 -13.10
C ALA A 312 -3.66 -29.20 -14.05
N LEU A 313 -3.28 -30.48 -14.14
CA LEU A 313 -2.19 -30.95 -15.01
C LEU A 313 -2.50 -30.71 -16.50
N SER A 314 -3.76 -30.90 -16.92
CA SER A 314 -4.19 -30.63 -18.30
C SER A 314 -3.95 -29.16 -18.67
N ILE A 315 -4.36 -28.24 -17.80
CA ILE A 315 -4.24 -26.80 -18.05
C ILE A 315 -2.78 -26.34 -17.99
N PHE A 316 -1.99 -26.85 -17.03
CA PHE A 316 -0.57 -26.53 -16.98
C PHE A 316 0.18 -26.95 -18.26
N ARG A 317 -0.15 -28.12 -18.84
CA ARG A 317 0.41 -28.56 -20.13
C ARG A 317 -0.01 -27.67 -21.29
N GLU A 318 -1.25 -27.18 -21.28
CA GLU A 318 -1.73 -26.20 -22.26
C GLU A 318 -0.91 -24.91 -22.18
N ILE A 319 -0.72 -24.37 -20.97
CA ILE A 319 0.10 -23.19 -20.74
C ILE A 319 1.54 -23.41 -21.23
N GLN A 320 2.18 -24.53 -20.87
CA GLN A 320 3.56 -24.81 -21.27
C GLN A 320 3.73 -24.91 -22.78
N LYS A 321 2.72 -25.41 -23.49
CA LYS A 321 2.76 -25.54 -24.95
C LYS A 321 2.85 -24.19 -25.65
N GLU A 322 2.08 -23.21 -25.16
CA GLU A 322 2.04 -21.85 -25.72
C GLU A 322 3.16 -20.96 -25.13
N HIS A 323 3.48 -21.13 -23.85
CA HIS A 323 4.47 -20.35 -23.09
C HIS A 323 5.34 -21.25 -22.20
N LYS A 324 6.46 -21.70 -22.75
CA LYS A 324 7.35 -22.67 -22.10
C LYS A 324 7.93 -22.21 -20.75
N ASP A 325 8.21 -20.91 -20.64
CA ASP A 325 8.88 -20.32 -19.47
C ASP A 325 7.92 -19.55 -18.56
N PHE A 326 6.61 -19.86 -18.60
CA PHE A 326 5.62 -19.14 -17.79
C PHE A 326 5.65 -19.62 -16.32
N LYS A 327 6.10 -18.75 -15.42
CA LYS A 327 6.16 -18.98 -13.96
C LYS A 327 6.82 -20.34 -13.62
N ASP A 328 6.22 -21.09 -12.71
CA ASP A 328 6.63 -22.40 -12.20
C ASP A 328 5.87 -23.56 -12.89
N VAL A 329 5.26 -23.34 -14.05
CA VAL A 329 4.40 -24.32 -14.74
C VAL A 329 5.11 -25.65 -14.98
N GLU A 330 6.38 -25.64 -15.41
CA GLU A 330 7.14 -26.87 -15.62
C GLU A 330 7.29 -27.67 -14.31
N VAL A 331 7.56 -26.99 -13.20
CA VAL A 331 7.71 -27.61 -11.87
C VAL A 331 6.38 -28.20 -11.42
N GLU A 332 5.27 -27.49 -11.60
CA GLU A 332 3.93 -27.96 -11.25
C GLU A 332 3.53 -29.19 -12.10
N ILE A 333 3.87 -29.23 -13.39
CA ILE A 333 3.66 -30.41 -14.24
C ILE A 333 4.41 -31.62 -13.70
N VAL A 334 5.70 -31.47 -13.36
CA VAL A 334 6.51 -32.56 -12.82
C VAL A 334 5.93 -33.06 -11.49
N ARG A 335 5.54 -32.16 -10.60
CA ARG A 335 4.95 -32.50 -9.29
C ARG A 335 3.65 -33.29 -9.45
N LEU A 336 2.75 -32.82 -10.31
CA LEU A 336 1.44 -33.45 -10.51
C LEU A 336 1.51 -34.74 -11.33
N ALA A 337 2.48 -34.88 -12.25
CA ALA A 337 2.67 -36.08 -13.04
C ALA A 337 3.47 -37.18 -12.30
N GLY A 338 4.32 -36.80 -11.33
CA GLY A 338 5.18 -37.70 -10.56
C GLY A 338 4.58 -38.22 -9.26
N GLY A 339 3.44 -37.70 -8.81
CA GLY A 339 2.76 -38.14 -7.58
C GLY A 339 1.74 -39.24 -7.84
N GLY A 340 2.17 -40.50 -7.73
CA GLY A 340 1.33 -41.71 -7.72
C GLY A 340 1.73 -42.65 -6.60
#